data_AF-C0E1C5-F1
#
_entry.id   AF-C0E1C5-F1
#
_cell.length_a   1.000
_cell.length_b   1.000
_cell.length_c   1.000
_cell.angle_alpha   90.00
_cell.angle_beta   90.00
_cell.angle_gamma   90.00
#
_symmetry.space_group_name_H-M   'P 1'
#
loop_
_entity.id
_entity.type
_entity.pdbx_description
1 polymer ?
#
loop_
_entity_poly.entity_id
_entity_poly.type
_entity_poly.pdbx_seq_one_letter_code
_entity_poly.pdbx_strand_id
1 'polypeptide(L)'
;MSFNFVIREALRGLGRNLTMTMALIITTAISLALLATGFLVTTMTERTKDIYLDRVEVMVQFNDDVSAKDKDCTSKECIEVRDLLSKSEGVASVTFRSREQSYQRYVELFQESDPLLVKETSPDALPAALHVRLTNPLDTTPLNPIRQLPQVATIIDQVDDLSDATSNLDAIRNATFLFAAVQALAAIFLIVNMVQITAFNRRQETEIMRMVGASRWYTQAPFVLEAIIAVLAGSILSALALFAGKIWVVDKILKVLYDSQLVARVTTADIWLITPIVALIGIAFAAITAQGTLRWYVRK
;
A
#
# COMPACT_ATOMS: atom_id res chain seq x y z
N MET A 1 -20.40 24.67 32.64
CA MET A 1 -19.85 23.37 32.18
C MET A 1 -18.52 23.15 32.89
N SER A 2 -18.42 22.29 33.90
CA SER A 2 -17.08 21.87 34.35
C SER A 2 -16.66 20.68 33.48
N PHE A 3 -15.95 20.95 32.38
CA PHE A 3 -15.31 19.92 31.53
C PHE A 3 -14.51 18.91 32.37
N ASN A 4 -13.95 19.40 33.47
CA ASN A 4 -13.24 18.62 34.48
C ASN A 4 -14.11 17.53 35.18
N PHE A 5 -15.42 17.76 35.34
CA PHE A 5 -16.32 16.75 35.91
C PHE A 5 -16.48 15.56 34.95
N VAL A 6 -16.73 15.82 33.66
CA VAL A 6 -16.94 14.77 32.66
C VAL A 6 -15.68 13.92 32.46
N ILE A 7 -14.50 14.55 32.41
CA ILE A 7 -13.23 13.83 32.32
C ILE A 7 -12.98 12.97 33.56
N ARG A 8 -13.14 13.54 34.76
CA ARG A 8 -12.90 12.81 36.01
C ARG A 8 -13.84 11.61 36.13
N GLU A 9 -15.08 11.78 35.69
CA GLU A 9 -16.09 10.74 35.71
C GLU A 9 -15.79 9.62 34.71
N ALA A 10 -15.32 9.95 33.50
CA ALA A 10 -14.86 8.97 32.52
C ALA A 10 -13.63 8.19 33.03
N LEU A 11 -12.63 8.87 33.60
CA LEU A 11 -11.45 8.23 34.19
C LEU A 11 -11.80 7.29 35.35
N ARG A 12 -12.76 7.67 36.20
CA ARG A 12 -13.28 6.79 37.26
C ARG A 12 -14.04 5.59 36.68
N GLY A 13 -14.79 5.78 35.59
CA GLY A 13 -15.48 4.71 34.87
C GLY A 13 -14.51 3.65 34.34
N LEU A 14 -13.43 4.08 33.69
CA LEU A 14 -12.38 3.20 33.17
C LEU A 14 -11.76 2.30 34.25
N GLY A 15 -11.50 2.86 35.44
CA GLY A 15 -10.90 2.12 36.56
C GLY A 15 -11.84 1.14 37.26
N ARG A 16 -13.17 1.33 37.16
CA ARG A 16 -14.15 0.47 37.84
C ARG A 16 -14.43 -0.84 37.09
N ASN A 17 -14.09 -0.90 35.80
CA ASN A 17 -14.23 -2.09 34.96
C ASN A 17 -12.94 -2.39 34.18
N LEU A 18 -11.83 -2.49 34.94
CA LEU A 18 -10.46 -2.60 34.43
C LEU A 18 -10.27 -3.72 33.39
N THR A 19 -10.87 -4.89 33.58
CA THR A 19 -10.70 -6.03 32.66
C THR A 19 -11.30 -5.74 31.29
N MET A 20 -12.51 -5.18 31.24
CA MET A 20 -13.18 -4.77 30.00
C MET A 20 -12.46 -3.61 29.32
N THR A 21 -12.02 -2.61 30.09
CA THR A 21 -11.22 -1.50 29.58
C THR A 21 -9.92 -1.98 28.94
N MET A 22 -9.19 -2.87 29.62
CA MET A 22 -7.95 -3.45 29.11
C MET A 22 -8.17 -4.26 27.84
N ALA A 23 -9.23 -5.09 27.80
CA ALA A 23 -9.60 -5.83 26.60
C ALA A 23 -9.88 -4.89 25.43
N LEU A 24 -10.64 -3.82 25.66
CA LEU A 24 -10.91 -2.82 24.62
C LEU A 24 -9.62 -2.12 24.15
N ILE A 25 -8.74 -1.69 25.05
CA ILE A 25 -7.46 -1.05 24.71
C ILE A 25 -6.60 -1.98 23.85
N ILE A 26 -6.46 -3.26 24.23
CA ILE A 26 -5.64 -4.22 23.50
C ILE A 26 -6.25 -4.51 22.12
N THR A 27 -7.55 -4.81 22.05
CA THR A 27 -8.18 -5.13 20.76
C THR A 27 -8.16 -3.93 19.82
N THR A 28 -8.39 -2.71 20.34
CA THR A 28 -8.29 -1.49 19.53
C THR A 28 -6.85 -1.23 19.09
N ALA A 29 -5.85 -1.45 19.95
CA ALA A 29 -4.45 -1.36 19.57
C ALA A 29 -4.09 -2.31 18.41
N ILE A 30 -4.54 -3.56 18.47
CA ILE A 30 -4.35 -4.54 17.40
C ILE A 30 -5.07 -4.09 16.12
N SER A 31 -6.31 -3.61 16.23
CA SER A 31 -7.10 -3.12 15.09
C SER A 31 -6.40 -1.96 14.37
N LEU A 32 -5.97 -0.96 15.13
CA LEU A 32 -5.28 0.21 14.61
C LEU A 32 -3.90 -0.17 14.05
N ALA A 33 -3.20 -1.11 14.69
CA ALA A 33 -1.90 -1.59 14.20
C ALA A 33 -2.05 -2.30 12.85
N LEU A 34 -3.07 -3.16 12.69
CA LEU A 34 -3.35 -3.82 11.42
C LEU A 34 -3.74 -2.82 10.33
N LEU A 35 -4.58 -1.83 10.66
CA LEU A 35 -4.96 -0.79 9.71
C LEU A 35 -3.75 0.05 9.27
N ALA A 36 -2.93 0.49 10.21
CA ALA A 36 -1.68 1.20 9.91
C ALA A 36 -0.69 0.35 9.10
N THR A 37 -0.59 -0.95 9.43
CA THR A 37 0.22 -1.90 8.66
C THR A 37 -0.27 -2.01 7.22
N GLY A 38 -1.58 -2.04 6.97
CA GLY A 38 -2.15 -2.01 5.62
C GLY A 38 -1.71 -0.79 4.80
N PHE A 39 -1.74 0.40 5.41
CA PHE A 39 -1.23 1.62 4.75
C PHE A 39 0.29 1.58 4.52
N LEU A 40 1.06 1.06 5.47
CA LEU A 40 2.52 0.90 5.32
C LEU A 40 2.86 -0.09 4.19
N VAL A 41 2.18 -1.24 4.15
CA VAL A 41 2.34 -2.24 3.08
C VAL A 41 1.94 -1.66 1.73
N THR A 42 0.91 -0.81 1.66
CA THR A 42 0.52 -0.14 0.41
C THR A 42 1.65 0.74 -0.12
N THR A 43 2.19 1.60 0.74
CA THR A 43 3.30 2.51 0.38
C THR A 43 4.56 1.73 -0.01
N MET A 44 4.84 0.65 0.72
CA MET A 44 5.95 -0.26 0.45
C MET A 44 5.78 -0.96 -0.91
N THR A 45 4.59 -1.47 -1.22
CA THR A 45 4.26 -2.09 -2.50
C THR A 45 4.42 -1.11 -3.65
N GLU A 46 3.88 0.11 -3.54
CA GLU A 46 4.00 1.15 -4.58
C GLU A 46 5.46 1.51 -4.86
N ARG A 47 6.23 1.86 -3.81
CA ARG A 47 7.66 2.17 -3.96
C ARG A 47 8.48 0.98 -4.47
N THR A 48 8.08 -0.25 -4.15
CA THR A 48 8.75 -1.45 -4.67
C THR A 48 8.46 -1.61 -6.16
N LYS A 49 7.20 -1.40 -6.58
CA LYS A 49 6.84 -1.39 -8.01
C LYS A 49 7.66 -0.35 -8.77
N ASP A 50 7.85 0.85 -8.23
CA ASP A 50 8.64 1.91 -8.86
C ASP A 50 10.10 1.49 -9.11
N ILE A 51 10.73 0.74 -8.19
CA ILE A 51 12.12 0.26 -8.35
C ILE A 51 12.28 -0.62 -9.59
N TYR A 52 11.30 -1.47 -9.88
CA TYR A 52 11.36 -2.41 -11.00
C TYR A 52 10.77 -1.83 -12.28
N LEU A 53 9.61 -1.19 -12.20
CA LEU A 53 8.86 -0.74 -13.38
C LEU A 53 9.53 0.43 -14.10
N ASP A 54 10.25 1.32 -13.41
CA ASP A 54 10.93 2.47 -14.06
C ASP A 54 12.10 2.05 -14.97
N ARG A 55 12.60 0.82 -14.82
CA ARG A 55 13.71 0.26 -15.59
C ARG A 55 13.29 -0.65 -16.74
N VAL A 56 11.99 -0.90 -16.90
CA VAL A 56 11.48 -1.81 -17.92
C VAL A 56 11.42 -1.08 -19.26
N GLU A 57 12.13 -1.64 -20.24
CA GLU A 57 12.03 -1.25 -21.64
C GLU A 57 11.42 -2.39 -22.43
N VAL A 58 10.47 -2.06 -23.31
CA VAL A 58 9.98 -3.00 -24.32
C VAL A 58 10.92 -2.94 -25.52
N MET A 59 11.34 -4.11 -26.01
CA MET A 59 12.19 -4.19 -27.19
C MET A 59 11.34 -4.52 -28.42
N VAL A 60 11.24 -3.55 -29.34
CA VAL A 60 10.63 -3.76 -30.65
C VAL A 60 11.75 -4.10 -31.62
N GLN A 61 11.91 -5.38 -31.95
CA GLN A 61 12.94 -5.87 -32.86
C GLN A 61 12.49 -5.72 -34.31
N PHE A 62 13.39 -5.16 -35.14
CA PHE A 62 13.18 -5.10 -36.58
C PHE A 62 13.53 -6.42 -37.26
N ASN A 63 13.00 -6.62 -38.47
CA ASN A 63 13.40 -7.73 -39.32
C ASN A 63 14.87 -7.63 -39.78
N ASP A 64 15.38 -8.71 -40.38
CA ASP A 64 16.78 -8.79 -40.79
C ASP A 64 17.15 -7.75 -41.87
N ASP A 65 16.22 -7.47 -42.78
CA ASP A 65 16.41 -6.47 -43.85
C ASP A 65 16.71 -5.07 -43.31
N VAL A 66 15.91 -4.59 -42.36
CA VAL A 66 16.11 -3.29 -41.71
C VAL A 66 17.35 -3.33 -40.82
N SER A 67 17.52 -4.41 -40.06
CA SER A 67 18.64 -4.58 -39.12
C SER A 67 20.01 -4.59 -39.80
N ALA A 68 20.10 -5.11 -41.02
CA ALA A 68 21.35 -5.18 -41.77
C ALA A 68 21.70 -3.86 -42.49
N LYS A 69 20.70 -3.05 -42.86
CA LYS A 69 20.88 -1.87 -43.72
C LYS A 69 20.88 -0.55 -42.95
N ASP A 70 20.19 -0.47 -41.82
CA ASP A 70 20.00 0.78 -41.08
C ASP A 70 20.76 0.81 -39.76
N LYS A 71 21.77 1.68 -39.68
CA LYS A 71 22.65 1.82 -38.51
C LYS A 71 22.23 2.92 -37.54
N ASP A 72 21.41 3.86 -37.99
CA ASP A 72 21.10 5.10 -37.25
C ASP A 72 19.60 5.45 -37.28
N CYS A 73 18.72 4.51 -37.63
CA CYS A 73 17.28 4.72 -37.82
C CYS A 73 16.96 5.82 -38.85
N THR A 74 17.59 5.73 -40.01
CA THR A 74 17.44 6.68 -41.13
C THR A 74 16.58 6.13 -42.26
N SER A 75 16.32 4.82 -42.27
CA SER A 75 15.42 4.17 -43.21
C SER A 75 13.96 4.63 -43.01
N LYS A 76 13.16 4.56 -44.07
CA LYS A 76 11.74 4.94 -44.00
C LYS A 76 10.99 4.01 -43.04
N GLU A 77 11.36 2.74 -43.07
CA GLU A 77 10.82 1.65 -42.27
C GLU A 77 11.07 1.89 -40.77
N CYS A 78 12.29 2.27 -40.38
CA CYS A 78 12.59 2.59 -38.97
C CYS A 78 11.88 3.87 -38.50
N ILE A 79 11.90 4.92 -39.34
CA ILE A 79 11.27 6.21 -39.02
C ILE A 79 9.75 6.05 -38.82
N GLU A 80 9.08 5.26 -39.66
CA GLU A 80 7.64 4.99 -39.54
C GLU A 80 7.30 4.40 -38.17
N VAL A 81 7.99 3.34 -37.75
CA VAL A 81 7.74 2.69 -36.46
C VAL A 81 8.08 3.63 -35.30
N ARG A 82 9.22 4.33 -35.38
CA ARG A 82 9.64 5.28 -34.34
C ARG A 82 8.64 6.42 -34.17
N ASP A 83 8.15 6.98 -35.27
CA ASP A 83 7.22 8.11 -35.24
C ASP A 83 5.83 7.68 -34.73
N LEU A 84 5.36 6.48 -35.11
CA LEU A 84 4.12 5.92 -34.57
C LEU A 84 4.19 5.75 -33.06
N LEU A 85 5.29 5.23 -32.54
CA LEU A 85 5.51 5.07 -31.10
C LEU A 85 5.67 6.42 -30.40
N SER A 86 6.46 7.34 -30.96
CA SER A 86 6.76 8.64 -30.33
C SER A 86 5.54 9.56 -30.25
N LYS A 87 4.53 9.34 -31.12
CA LYS A 87 3.26 10.09 -31.12
C LYS A 87 2.16 9.38 -30.32
N SER A 88 2.41 8.15 -29.88
CA SER A 88 1.42 7.36 -29.14
C SER A 88 1.30 7.87 -27.70
N GLU A 89 0.07 8.06 -27.23
CA GLU A 89 -0.17 8.35 -25.81
C GLU A 89 0.25 7.14 -24.97
N GLY A 90 1.00 7.37 -23.89
CA GLY A 90 1.52 6.30 -23.02
C GLY A 90 2.93 5.82 -23.36
N VAL A 91 3.62 6.44 -24.33
CA VAL A 91 5.06 6.23 -24.59
C VAL A 91 5.87 7.38 -23.98
N ALA A 92 6.79 7.05 -23.07
CA ALA A 92 7.66 8.02 -22.41
C ALA A 92 8.94 8.33 -23.21
N SER A 93 9.55 7.32 -23.84
CA SER A 93 10.73 7.51 -24.69
C SER A 93 10.92 6.36 -25.66
N VAL A 94 11.56 6.65 -26.80
CA VAL A 94 11.92 5.67 -27.83
C VAL A 94 13.39 5.86 -28.18
N THR A 95 14.19 4.81 -27.99
CA THR A 95 15.64 4.83 -28.25
C THR A 95 16.00 3.73 -29.25
N PHE A 96 16.63 4.09 -30.36
CA PHE A 96 17.10 3.11 -31.33
C PHE A 96 18.45 2.52 -30.90
N ARG A 97 18.61 1.20 -31.09
CA ARG A 97 19.90 0.52 -31.06
C ARG A 97 20.09 -0.30 -32.33
N SER A 98 21.21 -0.09 -33.00
CA SER A 98 21.60 -0.90 -34.14
C SER A 98 21.97 -2.33 -33.73
N ARG A 99 22.01 -3.24 -34.70
CA ARG A 99 22.47 -4.62 -34.51
C ARG A 99 23.84 -4.68 -33.85
N GLU A 100 24.78 -3.84 -34.27
CA GLU A 100 26.12 -3.76 -33.68
C GLU A 100 26.09 -3.27 -32.22
N GLN A 101 25.27 -2.27 -31.91
CA GLN A 101 25.10 -1.78 -30.53
C GLN A 101 24.42 -2.82 -29.63
N SER A 102 23.42 -3.54 -30.16
CA SER A 102 22.77 -4.66 -29.47
C SER A 102 23.78 -5.75 -29.12
N TYR A 103 24.68 -6.10 -30.05
CA TYR A 103 25.74 -7.07 -29.79
C TYR A 103 26.76 -6.58 -28.78
N GLN A 104 27.23 -5.33 -28.88
CA GLN A 104 28.14 -4.77 -27.88
C GLN A 104 27.53 -4.82 -26.47
N ARG A 105 26.26 -4.45 -26.33
CA ARG A 105 25.57 -4.52 -25.04
C ARG A 105 25.43 -5.94 -24.53
N TYR A 106 25.20 -6.91 -25.42
CA TYR A 106 25.16 -8.33 -25.08
C TYR A 106 26.52 -8.82 -24.57
N VAL A 107 27.62 -8.47 -25.24
CA VAL A 107 28.99 -8.78 -24.78
C VAL A 107 29.22 -8.18 -23.39
N GLU A 108 28.91 -6.90 -23.19
CA GLU A 108 29.07 -6.24 -21.88
C GLU A 108 28.34 -6.98 -20.75
N LEU A 109 27.15 -7.52 -21.03
CA LEU A 109 26.33 -8.19 -20.02
C LEU A 109 26.80 -9.62 -19.70
N PHE A 110 27.29 -10.35 -20.70
CA PHE A 110 27.54 -11.78 -20.57
C PHE A 110 29.02 -12.19 -20.61
N GLN A 111 29.94 -11.31 -21.02
CA GLN A 111 31.36 -11.67 -21.14
C GLN A 111 31.99 -12.13 -19.82
N GLU A 112 31.56 -11.56 -18.69
CA GLU A 112 32.07 -11.94 -17.37
C GLU A 112 31.38 -13.18 -16.79
N SER A 113 30.07 -13.31 -16.98
CA SER A 113 29.27 -14.40 -16.40
C SER A 113 29.28 -15.67 -17.24
N ASP A 114 29.29 -15.54 -18.57
CA ASP A 114 29.23 -16.64 -19.53
C ASP A 114 29.97 -16.30 -20.86
N PRO A 115 31.31 -16.39 -20.87
CA PRO A 115 32.11 -16.06 -22.06
C PRO A 115 31.92 -17.05 -23.22
N LEU A 116 31.47 -18.28 -22.95
CA LEU A 116 31.21 -19.26 -24.01
C LEU A 116 29.97 -18.86 -24.80
N LEU A 117 28.92 -18.43 -24.10
CA LEU A 117 27.70 -17.91 -24.71
C LEU A 117 27.98 -16.73 -25.65
N VAL A 118 28.87 -15.81 -25.27
CA VAL A 118 29.29 -14.70 -26.13
C VAL A 118 30.02 -15.19 -27.38
N LYS A 119 30.91 -16.18 -27.23
CA LYS A 119 31.70 -16.73 -28.35
C LYS A 119 30.84 -17.45 -29.38
N GLU A 120 29.80 -18.15 -28.95
CA GLU A 120 28.90 -18.92 -29.82
C GLU A 120 27.80 -18.06 -30.46
N THR A 121 27.58 -16.84 -29.97
CA THR A 121 26.57 -15.91 -30.52
C THR A 121 27.20 -15.02 -31.58
N SER A 122 26.71 -15.13 -32.81
CA SER A 122 27.16 -14.27 -33.91
C SER A 122 26.53 -12.87 -33.83
N PRO A 123 27.23 -11.79 -34.25
CA PRO A 123 26.70 -10.42 -34.15
C PRO A 123 25.40 -10.17 -34.93
N ASP A 124 25.17 -10.94 -36.00
CA ASP A 124 23.96 -10.90 -36.81
C ASP A 124 22.75 -11.57 -36.14
N ALA A 125 22.97 -12.40 -35.11
CA ALA A 125 21.90 -13.04 -34.34
C ALA A 125 21.09 -12.04 -33.49
N LEU A 126 21.59 -10.82 -33.29
CA LEU A 126 20.92 -9.77 -32.53
C LEU A 126 20.40 -8.67 -33.48
N PRO A 127 19.08 -8.56 -33.69
CA PRO A 127 18.51 -7.54 -34.57
C PRO A 127 18.71 -6.12 -34.04
N ALA A 128 18.51 -5.14 -34.92
CA ALA A 128 18.30 -3.76 -34.50
C ALA A 128 16.95 -3.66 -33.79
N ALA A 129 16.84 -2.79 -32.79
CA ALA A 129 15.63 -2.66 -32.00
C ALA A 129 15.34 -1.22 -31.56
N LEU A 130 14.06 -0.89 -31.43
CA LEU A 130 13.62 0.27 -30.64
C LEU A 130 13.37 -0.17 -29.20
N HIS A 131 14.10 0.44 -28.28
CA HIS A 131 13.88 0.38 -26.84
C HIS A 131 12.83 1.41 -26.47
N VAL A 132 11.64 0.94 -26.12
CA VAL A 132 10.47 1.77 -25.83
C VAL A 132 10.20 1.76 -24.33
N ARG A 133 10.21 2.93 -23.71
CA ARG A 133 9.78 3.10 -22.33
C ARG A 133 8.33 3.52 -22.32
N LEU A 134 7.46 2.70 -21.75
CA LEU A 134 6.04 3.02 -21.57
C LEU A 134 5.85 3.83 -20.28
N THR A 135 4.85 4.72 -20.27
CA THR A 135 4.45 5.43 -19.05
C THR A 135 3.88 4.46 -18.01
N ASN A 136 3.16 3.43 -18.46
CA ASN A 136 2.75 2.30 -17.65
C ASN A 136 3.27 1.01 -18.31
N PRO A 137 4.30 0.35 -17.77
CA PRO A 137 4.85 -0.88 -18.34
C PRO A 137 3.87 -2.06 -18.36
N LEU A 138 2.78 -2.00 -17.58
CA LEU A 138 1.73 -3.02 -17.59
C LEU A 138 0.68 -2.80 -18.69
N ASP A 139 0.73 -1.66 -19.40
CA ASP A 139 -0.20 -1.32 -20.47
C ASP A 139 0.51 -1.34 -21.83
N THR A 140 0.36 -2.43 -22.57
CA THR A 140 0.95 -2.58 -23.92
C THR A 140 0.09 -2.02 -25.05
N THR A 141 -1.06 -1.41 -24.73
CA THR A 141 -1.95 -0.84 -25.76
C THR A 141 -1.27 0.18 -26.69
N PRO A 142 -0.28 1.00 -26.26
CA PRO A 142 0.42 1.92 -27.14
C PRO A 142 1.24 1.24 -28.25
N LEU A 143 1.51 -0.05 -28.12
CA LEU A 143 2.29 -0.85 -29.08
C LEU A 143 1.42 -1.53 -30.15
N ASN A 144 0.10 -1.57 -29.97
CA ASN A 144 -0.81 -2.23 -30.91
C ASN A 144 -0.69 -1.76 -32.37
N PRO A 145 -0.48 -0.45 -32.67
CA PRO A 145 -0.36 0.03 -34.05
C PRO A 145 0.82 -0.57 -34.81
N ILE A 146 1.90 -0.97 -34.11
CA ILE A 146 3.13 -1.47 -34.74
C ILE A 146 3.19 -3.00 -34.82
N ARG A 147 2.30 -3.72 -34.11
CA ARG A 147 2.30 -5.20 -34.05
C ARG A 147 2.11 -5.87 -35.41
N GLN A 148 1.47 -5.19 -36.37
CA GLN A 148 1.14 -5.74 -37.69
C GLN A 148 2.05 -5.19 -38.80
N LEU A 149 3.05 -4.36 -38.48
CA LEU A 149 3.93 -3.78 -39.48
C LEU A 149 4.96 -4.81 -39.95
N PRO A 150 5.17 -4.98 -41.27
CA PRO A 150 6.06 -6.02 -41.83
C PRO A 150 7.54 -5.82 -41.48
N GLN A 151 7.94 -4.59 -41.14
CA GLN A 151 9.29 -4.28 -40.67
C GLN A 151 9.56 -4.69 -39.21
N VAL A 152 8.51 -4.95 -38.42
CA VAL A 152 8.63 -5.40 -37.02
C VAL A 152 8.63 -6.92 -37.00
N ALA A 153 9.71 -7.53 -36.52
CA ALA A 153 9.82 -8.97 -36.40
C ALA A 153 9.12 -9.49 -35.14
N THR A 154 9.50 -8.93 -33.99
CA THR A 154 9.02 -9.36 -32.67
C THR A 154 8.97 -8.17 -31.72
N ILE A 155 7.97 -8.15 -30.85
CA ILE A 155 7.91 -7.24 -29.70
C ILE A 155 8.16 -8.10 -28.46
N ILE A 156 9.27 -7.84 -27.77
CA ILE A 156 9.62 -8.49 -26.50
C ILE A 156 9.20 -7.53 -25.39
N ASP A 157 8.07 -7.86 -24.76
CA ASP A 157 7.59 -7.23 -23.54
C ASP A 157 7.64 -8.24 -22.38
N GLN A 158 7.91 -7.76 -21.16
CA GLN A 158 7.99 -8.58 -19.94
C GLN A 158 6.71 -8.39 -19.09
N VAL A 159 5.59 -8.09 -19.73
CA VAL A 159 4.37 -7.64 -19.03
C VAL A 159 3.76 -8.74 -18.19
N ASP A 160 3.74 -9.98 -18.67
CA ASP A 160 3.15 -11.11 -17.94
C ASP A 160 3.90 -11.36 -16.61
N ASP A 161 5.23 -11.42 -16.66
CA ASP A 161 6.06 -11.61 -15.46
C ASP A 161 5.90 -10.45 -14.46
N LEU A 162 5.83 -9.21 -14.95
CA LEU A 162 5.63 -8.02 -14.13
C LEU A 162 4.21 -7.97 -13.55
N SER A 163 3.20 -8.35 -14.33
CA SER A 163 1.80 -8.41 -13.93
C SER A 163 1.61 -9.41 -12.79
N ASP A 164 2.20 -10.60 -12.90
CA ASP A 164 2.12 -11.61 -11.85
C ASP A 164 2.82 -11.16 -10.57
N ALA A 165 4.01 -10.58 -10.68
CA ALA A 165 4.73 -10.02 -9.53
C ALA A 165 3.95 -8.90 -8.84
N THR A 166 3.40 -7.96 -9.61
CA THR A 166 2.62 -6.83 -9.08
C THR A 166 1.29 -7.28 -8.46
N SER A 167 0.63 -8.27 -9.06
CA SER A 167 -0.60 -8.90 -8.56
C SER A 167 -0.37 -9.59 -7.22
N ASN A 168 0.75 -10.30 -7.05
CA ASN A 168 1.11 -10.93 -5.77
C ASN A 168 1.28 -9.88 -4.65
N LEU A 169 1.92 -8.75 -4.94
CA LEU A 169 2.04 -7.65 -3.97
C LEU A 169 0.69 -7.02 -3.63
N ASP A 170 -0.20 -6.87 -4.62
CA ASP A 170 -1.56 -6.37 -4.39
C ASP A 170 -2.41 -7.37 -3.59
N ALA A 171 -2.22 -8.67 -3.79
CA ALA A 171 -2.90 -9.71 -3.00
C ALA A 171 -2.50 -9.64 -1.52
N ILE A 172 -1.21 -9.45 -1.21
CA ILE A 172 -0.73 -9.28 0.18
C ILE A 172 -1.31 -8.01 0.81
N ARG A 173 -1.33 -6.89 0.06
CA ARG A 173 -1.96 -5.65 0.51
C ARG A 173 -3.44 -5.85 0.81
N ASN A 174 -4.18 -6.46 -0.11
CA ASN A 174 -5.62 -6.68 0.01
C ASN A 174 -5.94 -7.65 1.17
N ALA A 175 -5.14 -8.71 1.36
CA ALA A 175 -5.27 -9.60 2.51
C ALA A 175 -5.08 -8.84 3.84
N THR A 176 -4.10 -7.94 3.91
CA THR A 176 -3.85 -7.11 5.11
C THR A 176 -5.07 -6.24 5.43
N PHE A 177 -5.68 -5.61 4.43
CA PHE A 177 -6.90 -4.82 4.64
C PHE A 177 -8.12 -5.69 5.01
N LEU A 178 -8.22 -6.90 4.48
CA LEU A 178 -9.27 -7.84 4.87
C LEU A 178 -9.16 -8.19 6.37
N PHE A 179 -7.97 -8.51 6.85
CA PHE A 179 -7.73 -8.76 8.28
C PHE A 179 -8.02 -7.51 9.13
N ALA A 180 -7.60 -6.33 8.68
CA ALA A 180 -7.89 -5.08 9.37
C ALA A 180 -9.40 -4.80 9.45
N ALA A 181 -10.16 -5.09 8.39
CA ALA A 181 -11.61 -4.92 8.37
C ALA A 181 -12.33 -5.86 9.35
N VAL A 182 -11.96 -7.14 9.36
CA VAL A 182 -12.49 -8.13 10.31
C VAL A 182 -12.20 -7.69 11.75
N GLN A 183 -10.98 -7.22 12.00
CA GLN A 183 -10.59 -6.76 13.33
C GLN A 183 -11.30 -5.46 13.75
N ALA A 184 -11.53 -4.55 12.81
CA ALA A 184 -12.33 -3.34 13.05
C ALA A 184 -13.77 -3.68 13.46
N LEU A 185 -14.38 -4.69 12.83
CA LEU A 185 -15.70 -5.20 13.25
C LEU A 185 -15.65 -5.74 14.69
N ALA A 186 -14.63 -6.53 15.04
CA ALA A 186 -14.46 -7.04 16.40
C ALA A 186 -14.33 -5.90 17.43
N ALA A 187 -13.56 -4.85 17.11
CA ALA A 187 -13.44 -3.66 17.95
C ALA A 187 -14.79 -2.94 18.14
N ILE A 188 -15.57 -2.79 17.07
CA ILE A 188 -16.92 -2.21 17.14
C ILE A 188 -17.80 -3.02 18.11
N PHE A 189 -17.83 -4.35 17.98
CA PHE A 189 -18.60 -5.19 18.89
C PHE A 189 -18.18 -5.03 20.35
N LEU A 190 -16.87 -4.93 20.63
CA LEU A 190 -16.38 -4.70 21.99
C LEU A 190 -16.78 -3.32 22.53
N ILE A 191 -16.71 -2.27 21.71
CA ILE A 191 -17.16 -0.93 22.10
C ILE A 191 -18.65 -0.96 22.42
N VAL A 192 -19.47 -1.56 21.55
CA VAL A 192 -20.92 -1.70 21.76
C VAL A 192 -21.20 -2.42 23.09
N ASN A 193 -20.56 -3.57 23.32
CA ASN A 193 -20.77 -4.37 24.53
C ASN A 193 -20.31 -3.62 25.79
N MET A 194 -19.15 -2.97 25.74
CA MET A 194 -18.65 -2.15 26.84
C MET A 194 -19.62 -1.01 27.18
N VAL A 195 -20.07 -0.26 26.16
CA VAL A 195 -21.00 0.87 26.35
C VAL A 195 -22.33 0.40 26.92
N GLN A 196 -22.84 -0.76 26.47
CA GLN A 196 -24.07 -1.35 27.02
C GLN A 196 -23.92 -1.72 28.50
N ILE A 197 -22.85 -2.45 28.86
CA ILE A 197 -22.63 -2.89 30.24
C ILE A 197 -22.40 -1.69 31.16
N THR A 198 -21.58 -0.73 30.75
CA THR A 198 -21.32 0.49 31.53
C THR A 198 -22.58 1.34 31.72
N ALA A 199 -23.38 1.53 30.66
CA ALA A 199 -24.66 2.23 30.75
C ALA A 199 -25.64 1.51 31.68
N PHE A 200 -25.72 0.18 31.61
CA PHE A 200 -26.57 -0.61 32.51
C PHE A 200 -26.17 -0.46 33.98
N ASN A 201 -24.88 -0.55 34.28
CA ASN A 201 -24.36 -0.42 35.63
C ASN A 201 -24.58 0.97 36.25
N ARG A 202 -24.73 2.00 35.40
CA ARG A 202 -24.92 3.40 35.82
C ARG A 202 -26.36 3.89 35.61
N ARG A 203 -27.30 3.01 35.28
CA ARG A 203 -28.68 3.38 34.93
C ARG A 203 -29.37 4.23 36.01
N GLN A 204 -29.20 3.88 37.29
CA GLN A 204 -29.81 4.59 38.41
C GLN A 204 -29.25 6.03 38.55
N GLU A 205 -27.93 6.20 38.43
CA GLU A 205 -27.30 7.54 38.42
C GLU A 205 -27.84 8.37 37.25
N THR A 206 -27.99 7.73 36.08
CA THR A 206 -28.48 8.36 34.85
C THR A 206 -29.95 8.76 34.96
N GLU A 207 -30.79 7.93 35.57
CA GLU A 207 -32.21 8.21 35.86
C GLU A 207 -32.34 9.40 36.82
N ILE A 208 -31.57 9.40 37.91
CA ILE A 208 -31.58 10.52 38.88
C ILE A 208 -31.19 11.82 38.16
N MET A 209 -30.10 11.83 37.39
CA MET A 209 -29.67 13.01 36.64
C MET A 209 -30.74 13.52 35.67
N ARG A 210 -31.49 12.62 35.02
CA ARG A 210 -32.60 12.99 34.13
C ARG A 210 -33.78 13.59 34.87
N MET A 211 -34.09 13.10 36.09
CA MET A 211 -35.16 13.67 36.92
C MET A 211 -34.88 15.12 37.33
N VAL A 212 -33.60 15.49 37.49
CA VAL A 212 -33.19 16.88 37.77
C VAL A 212 -33.03 17.76 36.53
N GLY A 213 -33.42 17.27 35.35
CA GLY A 213 -33.42 18.03 34.09
C GLY A 213 -32.11 18.00 33.30
N ALA A 214 -31.19 17.07 33.58
CA ALA A 214 -29.96 16.94 32.80
C ALA A 214 -30.25 16.56 31.33
N SER A 215 -29.57 17.22 30.39
CA SER A 215 -29.71 16.93 28.97
C SER A 215 -29.17 15.54 28.62
N ARG A 216 -29.70 14.93 27.54
CA ARG A 216 -29.23 13.61 27.07
C ARG A 216 -27.73 13.59 26.80
N TRP A 217 -27.21 14.66 26.20
CA TRP A 217 -25.77 14.82 25.97
C TRP A 217 -24.96 14.79 27.26
N TYR A 218 -25.43 15.47 28.31
CA TYR A 218 -24.74 15.47 29.61
C TYR A 218 -24.68 14.07 30.23
N THR A 219 -25.77 13.29 30.11
CA THR A 219 -25.80 11.91 30.62
C THR A 219 -25.01 10.91 29.78
N GLN A 220 -24.81 11.17 28.48
CA GLN A 220 -24.17 10.24 27.54
C GLN A 220 -22.67 10.52 27.35
N ALA A 221 -22.24 11.78 27.50
CA ALA A 221 -20.87 12.21 27.27
C ALA A 221 -19.79 11.39 28.02
N PRO A 222 -19.99 10.98 29.31
CA PRO A 222 -18.98 10.19 30.02
C PRO A 222 -18.68 8.85 29.32
N PHE A 223 -19.70 8.15 28.83
CA PHE A 223 -19.55 6.85 28.17
C PHE A 223 -18.83 6.96 26.81
N VAL A 224 -19.17 7.99 26.03
CA VAL A 224 -18.47 8.26 24.76
C VAL A 224 -17.01 8.62 25.02
N LEU A 225 -16.75 9.40 26.07
CA LEU A 225 -15.40 9.79 26.45
C LEU A 225 -14.57 8.61 26.97
N GLU A 226 -15.17 7.67 27.71
CA GLU A 226 -14.52 6.41 28.12
C GLU A 226 -14.03 5.63 26.90
N ALA A 227 -14.88 5.47 25.87
CA ALA A 227 -14.50 4.79 24.62
C ALA A 227 -13.38 5.53 23.88
N ILE A 228 -13.45 6.87 23.79
CA ILE A 228 -12.41 7.69 23.14
C ILE A 228 -11.08 7.56 23.89
N ILE A 229 -11.07 7.62 25.22
CA ILE A 229 -9.85 7.49 26.03
C ILE A 229 -9.25 6.09 25.86
N ALA A 230 -10.07 5.03 25.83
CA ALA A 230 -9.60 3.67 25.58
C ALA A 230 -8.96 3.55 24.19
N VAL A 231 -9.55 4.14 23.16
CA VAL A 231 -8.97 4.14 21.80
C VAL A 231 -7.72 5.02 21.72
N LEU A 232 -7.64 6.14 22.43
CA LEU A 232 -6.42 6.94 22.53
C LEU A 232 -5.28 6.11 23.14
N ALA A 233 -5.53 5.43 24.26
CA ALA A 233 -4.55 4.52 24.86
C ALA A 233 -4.17 3.38 23.91
N GLY A 234 -5.15 2.79 23.23
CA GLY A 234 -4.93 1.76 22.21
C GLY A 234 -4.10 2.25 21.03
N SER A 235 -4.29 3.51 20.59
CA SER A 235 -3.52 4.11 19.50
C SER A 235 -2.06 4.35 19.88
N ILE A 236 -1.79 4.75 21.12
CA ILE A 236 -0.42 4.88 21.64
C ILE A 236 0.23 3.48 21.70
N LEU A 237 -0.48 2.48 22.20
CA LEU A 237 0.03 1.12 22.26
C LEU A 237 0.30 0.55 20.86
N SER A 238 -0.59 0.83 19.91
CA SER A 238 -0.45 0.49 18.49
C SER A 238 0.81 1.14 17.89
N ALA A 239 1.01 2.44 18.11
CA ALA A 239 2.20 3.16 17.66
C ALA A 239 3.49 2.49 18.17
N LEU A 240 3.56 2.23 19.49
CA LEU A 240 4.69 1.57 20.12
C LEU A 240 4.92 0.17 19.54
N ALA A 241 3.85 -0.60 19.32
CA ALA A 241 3.91 -1.92 18.70
C ALA A 241 4.44 -1.86 17.26
N LEU A 242 4.07 -0.86 16.47
CA LEU A 242 4.58 -0.66 15.11
C LEU A 242 6.08 -0.31 15.12
N PHE A 243 6.52 0.61 15.98
CA PHE A 243 7.95 0.94 16.10
C PHE A 243 8.78 -0.26 16.56
N ALA A 244 8.30 -0.98 17.59
CA ALA A 244 8.95 -2.19 18.09
C ALA A 244 8.98 -3.28 17.01
N GLY A 245 7.84 -3.55 16.37
CA GLY A 245 7.72 -4.53 15.29
C GLY A 245 8.64 -4.21 14.12
N LYS A 246 8.76 -2.93 13.73
CA LYS A 246 9.67 -2.50 12.67
C LYS A 246 11.12 -2.85 13.00
N ILE A 247 11.61 -2.44 14.17
CA ILE A 247 13.02 -2.62 14.57
C ILE A 247 13.35 -4.09 14.86
N TRP A 248 12.43 -4.81 15.51
CA TRP A 248 12.72 -6.14 16.04
C TRP A 248 12.37 -7.27 15.06
N VAL A 249 11.42 -7.03 14.15
CA VAL A 249 10.88 -8.04 13.23
C VAL A 249 11.18 -7.64 11.78
N VAL A 250 10.62 -6.53 11.31
CA VAL A 250 10.64 -6.16 9.87
C VAL A 250 12.07 -5.92 9.38
N ASP A 251 12.84 -5.07 10.06
CA ASP A 251 14.21 -4.73 9.65
C ASP A 251 15.15 -5.94 9.68
N LYS A 252 14.88 -6.92 10.57
CA LYS A 252 15.70 -8.13 10.67
C LYS A 252 15.35 -9.14 9.59
N ILE A 253 14.07 -9.40 9.36
CA ILE A 253 13.59 -10.38 8.39
C ILE A 253 13.88 -9.89 6.96
N LEU A 254 13.64 -8.60 6.69
CA LEU A 254 13.79 -8.03 5.36
C LEU A 254 15.18 -7.45 5.09
N LYS A 255 16.16 -7.63 5.99
CA LYS A 255 17.50 -7.03 5.86
C LYS A 255 18.14 -7.32 4.51
N VAL A 256 18.20 -8.59 4.12
CA VAL A 256 18.80 -9.04 2.85
C VAL A 256 18.06 -8.44 1.65
N LEU A 257 16.73 -8.38 1.72
CA LEU A 257 15.90 -7.81 0.64
C LEU A 257 16.10 -6.29 0.51
N TYR A 258 16.27 -5.59 1.62
CA TYR A 258 16.58 -4.16 1.63
C TYR A 258 17.99 -3.85 1.12
N ASP A 259 19.00 -4.63 1.54
CA ASP A 259 20.39 -4.44 1.13
C ASP A 259 20.58 -4.70 -0.38
N SER A 260 19.83 -5.67 -0.93
CA SER A 260 19.80 -5.96 -2.37
C SER A 260 18.86 -5.06 -3.19
N GLN A 261 18.26 -4.03 -2.58
CA GLN A 261 17.26 -3.14 -3.22
C GLN A 261 16.07 -3.89 -3.85
N LEU A 262 15.75 -5.10 -3.36
CA LEU A 262 14.69 -5.92 -3.92
C LEU A 262 13.30 -5.47 -3.46
N VAL A 263 13.23 -4.78 -2.32
CA VAL A 263 12.00 -4.33 -1.69
C VAL A 263 12.22 -2.94 -1.10
N ALA A 264 11.26 -2.04 -1.27
CA ALA A 264 11.34 -0.69 -0.72
C ALA A 264 11.31 -0.72 0.82
N ARG A 265 12.15 0.10 1.44
CA ARG A 265 12.27 0.14 2.90
C ARG A 265 11.11 0.90 3.54
N VAL A 266 10.47 0.30 4.54
CA VAL A 266 9.54 1.01 5.42
C VAL A 266 10.33 1.92 6.36
N THR A 267 10.11 3.23 6.26
CA THR A 267 10.83 4.22 7.07
C THR A 267 10.12 4.51 8.38
N THR A 268 10.86 5.04 9.36
CA THR A 268 10.25 5.54 10.60
C THR A 268 9.36 6.76 10.34
N ALA A 269 9.64 7.53 9.29
CA ALA A 269 8.81 8.65 8.87
C ALA A 269 7.43 8.19 8.39
N ASP A 270 7.36 7.07 7.65
CA ASP A 270 6.08 6.50 7.21
C ASP A 270 5.19 6.13 8.42
N ILE A 271 5.78 5.56 9.48
CA ILE A 271 5.06 5.24 10.73
C ILE A 271 4.57 6.52 11.42
N TRP A 272 5.43 7.54 11.53
CA TRP A 272 5.07 8.83 12.13
C TRP A 272 3.96 9.55 11.37
N LEU A 273 3.89 9.38 10.05
CA LEU A 273 2.85 9.96 9.21
C LEU A 273 1.51 9.24 9.37
N ILE A 274 1.51 7.91 9.34
CA ILE A 274 0.28 7.09 9.32
C ILE A 274 -0.37 6.97 10.70
N THR A 275 0.43 6.87 11.76
CA THR A 275 -0.08 6.67 13.13
C THR A 275 -1.10 7.73 13.58
N PRO A 276 -0.87 9.04 13.44
CA PRO A 276 -1.86 10.05 13.84
C PRO A 276 -3.14 9.99 12.98
N ILE A 277 -3.03 9.67 11.68
CA ILE A 277 -4.18 9.53 10.78
C ILE A 277 -5.06 8.37 11.26
N VAL A 278 -4.46 7.21 11.51
CA VAL A 278 -5.17 6.01 11.98
C VAL A 278 -5.74 6.22 13.39
N ALA A 279 -5.04 6.93 14.28
CA ALA A 279 -5.56 7.31 15.58
C ALA A 279 -6.81 8.19 15.48
N LEU A 280 -6.81 9.19 14.60
CA LEU A 280 -7.97 10.05 14.35
C LEU A 280 -9.16 9.26 13.79
N ILE A 281 -8.92 8.35 12.85
CA ILE A 281 -9.94 7.43 12.33
C ILE A 281 -10.51 6.59 13.48
N GLY A 282 -9.65 6.00 14.31
CA GLY A 282 -10.07 5.21 15.47
C GLY A 282 -10.95 6.00 16.44
N ILE A 283 -10.55 7.22 16.78
CA ILE A 283 -11.32 8.11 17.68
C ILE A 283 -12.68 8.43 17.07
N ALA A 284 -12.74 8.75 15.77
CA ALA A 284 -13.99 9.04 15.08
C ALA A 284 -14.92 7.81 15.10
N PHE A 285 -14.40 6.62 14.79
CA PHE A 285 -15.15 5.37 14.84
C PHE A 285 -15.66 5.06 16.25
N ALA A 286 -14.84 5.25 17.27
CA ALA A 286 -15.22 5.04 18.66
C ALA A 286 -16.35 5.98 19.09
N ALA A 287 -16.22 7.26 18.76
CA ALA A 287 -17.23 8.27 19.07
C ALA A 287 -18.56 7.95 18.38
N ILE A 288 -18.53 7.61 17.08
CA ILE A 288 -19.72 7.25 16.30
C ILE A 288 -20.38 5.98 16.86
N THR A 289 -19.59 4.94 17.12
CA THR A 289 -20.07 3.66 17.63
C THR A 289 -20.72 3.84 19.00
N ALA A 290 -20.02 4.46 19.96
CA ALA A 290 -20.53 4.68 21.31
C ALA A 290 -21.80 5.55 21.31
N GLN A 291 -21.82 6.62 20.50
CA GLN A 291 -22.98 7.50 20.37
C GLN A 291 -24.17 6.78 19.73
N GLY A 292 -23.92 5.95 18.72
CA GLY A 292 -24.93 5.10 18.08
C GLY A 292 -25.56 4.11 19.06
N THR A 293 -24.72 3.40 19.83
CA THR A 293 -25.16 2.45 20.87
C THR A 293 -26.03 3.14 21.91
N LEU A 294 -25.61 4.28 22.45
CA LEU A 294 -26.37 5.02 23.49
C LEU A 294 -27.72 5.53 22.97
N ARG A 295 -27.78 5.98 21.70
CA ARG A 295 -29.04 6.43 21.08
C ARG A 295 -30.05 5.32 20.91
N TRP A 296 -29.60 4.10 20.63
CA TRP A 296 -30.48 2.96 20.40
C TRP A 296 -30.93 2.32 21.72
N TYR A 297 -30.00 2.13 22.67
CA TYR A 297 -30.26 1.40 23.91
C TYR A 297 -30.96 2.23 25.00
N VAL A 298 -30.65 3.53 25.10
CA VAL A 298 -31.20 4.42 26.15
C VAL A 298 -32.45 5.19 25.68
N ARG A 299 -33.06 4.75 24.58
CA ARG A 299 -34.32 5.29 24.03
C ARG A 299 -35.55 4.66 24.69
N LYS A 300 -35.38 3.54 25.40
CA LYS A 300 -36.33 2.98 26.36
C LYS A 300 -35.92 3.39 27.77
#